data_AF-A0AAW2NGI9-F1
#
_entry.id   AF-A0AAW2NGI9-F1
#
_cell.length_a   1.000
_cell.length_b   1.000
_cell.length_c   1.000
_cell.angle_alpha   90.00
_cell.angle_beta   90.00
_cell.angle_gamma   90.00
#
_symmetry.space_group_name_H-M   'P 1'
#
loop_
_entity.id
_entity.type
_entity.pdbx_description
1 polymer ?
#
loop_
_entity_poly.entity_id
_entity_poly.type
_entity_poly.pdbx_seq_one_letter_code
_entity_poly.pdbx_strand_id
1 'polypeptide(L)'
;MWSLGCIMAELLLKEVLFKGRSNLEQRTNIYTILGRGKPDGNLFIPKFLAAAAISGAPLLTELGFDLMKKLLEYDPTKRITAEAALNHGWFKELDASSGLAQGNST
;
A
#
# COMPACT_ATOMS: atom_id res chain seq x y z
N MET A 1 -9.85 -3.42 -7.54
CA MET A 1 -8.75 -2.49 -7.16
C MET A 1 -8.62 -2.32 -5.65
N TRP A 2 -9.69 -2.01 -4.91
CA TRP A 2 -9.63 -1.94 -3.43
C TRP A 2 -9.05 -3.20 -2.78
N SER A 3 -9.55 -4.39 -3.15
CA SER A 3 -9.04 -5.67 -2.64
C SER A 3 -7.55 -5.88 -2.93
N LEU A 4 -7.05 -5.38 -4.07
CA LEU A 4 -5.62 -5.45 -4.42
C LEU A 4 -4.79 -4.57 -3.49
N GLY A 5 -5.27 -3.37 -3.14
CA GLY A 5 -4.65 -2.53 -2.13
C GLY A 5 -4.58 -3.20 -0.75
N CYS A 6 -5.65 -3.90 -0.35
CA CYS A 6 -5.65 -4.69 0.90
C CYS A 6 -4.61 -5.81 0.86
N ILE A 7 -4.55 -6.58 -0.23
CA ILE A 7 -3.59 -7.68 -0.40
C ILE A 7 -2.16 -7.14 -0.38
N MET A 8 -1.89 -6.07 -1.13
CA MET A 8 -0.56 -5.43 -1.15
C MET A 8 -0.15 -4.98 0.26
N ALA A 9 -1.05 -4.34 1.00
CA ALA A 9 -0.77 -3.93 2.38
C ALA A 9 -0.55 -5.12 3.32
N GLU A 10 -1.34 -6.19 3.20
CA GLU A 10 -1.21 -7.39 4.02
C GLU A 10 0.09 -8.14 3.76
N LEU A 11 0.55 -8.22 2.50
CA LEU A 11 1.84 -8.81 2.14
C LEU A 11 3.02 -8.06 2.78
N LEU A 12 2.91 -6.73 2.86
CA LEU A 12 3.95 -5.87 3.43
C LEU A 12 3.92 -5.89 4.97
N LEU A 13 2.75 -5.81 5.57
CA LEU A 13 2.59 -5.79 7.02
C LEU A 13 2.69 -7.20 7.65
N LYS A 14 2.54 -8.27 6.84
CA LYS A 14 2.35 -9.66 7.27
C LYS A 14 1.16 -9.86 8.21
N GLU A 15 0.24 -8.89 8.24
CA GLU A 15 -1.00 -8.94 8.98
C GLU A 15 -2.14 -8.31 8.16
N VAL A 16 -3.36 -8.79 8.38
CA VAL A 16 -4.56 -8.24 7.76
C VAL A 16 -4.68 -6.74 8.07
N LEU A 17 -4.78 -5.91 7.03
CA LEU A 17 -4.89 -4.45 7.16
C LEU A 17 -6.17 -4.05 7.92
N PHE A 18 -7.33 -4.61 7.54
CA PHE A 18 -8.62 -4.30 8.15
C PHE A 18 -9.24 -5.54 8.82
N LYS A 19 -9.08 -5.69 10.14
CA LYS A 19 -9.55 -6.86 10.91
C LYS A 19 -10.97 -6.66 11.46
N GLY A 20 -12.02 -6.84 10.65
CA GLY A 20 -13.41 -6.76 11.12
C GLY A 20 -14.07 -8.13 11.27
N ARG A 21 -14.70 -8.41 12.42
CA ARG A 21 -15.52 -9.62 12.63
C ARG A 21 -17.02 -9.35 12.39
N SER A 22 -17.39 -8.08 12.24
CA SER A 22 -18.73 -7.64 11.84
C SER A 22 -18.66 -6.51 10.84
N ASN A 23 -19.76 -6.24 10.13
CA ASN A 23 -19.86 -5.11 9.20
C ASN A 23 -19.58 -3.76 9.88
N LEU A 24 -19.98 -3.60 11.15
CA LEU A 24 -19.71 -2.38 11.91
C LEU A 24 -18.23 -2.26 12.26
N GLU A 25 -17.62 -3.33 12.80
CA GLU A 25 -16.18 -3.36 13.09
C GLU A 25 -15.36 -3.09 11.83
N GLN A 26 -15.72 -3.72 10.70
CA GLN A 26 -15.04 -3.53 9.42
C GLN A 26 -15.06 -2.07 8.98
N ARG A 27 -16.23 -1.40 9.04
CA ARG A 27 -16.34 0.03 8.71
C ARG A 27 -15.52 0.90 9.65
N THR A 28 -15.61 0.67 10.96
CA THR A 28 -14.83 1.42 11.95
C THR A 28 -13.33 1.29 11.72
N ASN A 29 -12.85 0.09 11.39
CA ASN A 29 -11.43 -0.15 11.09
C ASN A 29 -10.98 0.59 9.83
N ILE A 30 -11.78 0.55 8.76
CA ILE A 30 -11.47 1.28 7.51
C ILE A 30 -11.34 2.77 7.80
N TYR A 31 -12.31 3.35 8.50
CA TYR A 31 -12.27 4.79 8.81
C TYR A 31 -11.12 5.17 9.74
N THR A 32 -10.81 4.33 10.73
CA THR A 32 -9.69 4.56 11.65
C THR A 32 -8.35 4.54 10.93
N ILE A 33 -8.13 3.54 10.07
CA ILE A 33 -6.85 3.38 9.38
C ILE A 33 -6.64 4.47 8.32
N LEU A 34 -7.69 4.81 7.55
CA LEU A 34 -7.62 5.85 6.52
C LEU A 34 -7.81 7.28 7.07
N GLY A 35 -8.03 7.43 8.37
CA GLY A 35 -8.03 8.73 9.05
C GLY A 35 -9.34 9.53 8.99
N ARG A 36 -10.49 8.93 8.67
CA ARG A 36 -11.79 9.60 8.84
C ARG A 36 -12.29 9.42 10.28
N GLY A 37 -12.22 10.48 11.09
CA GLY A 37 -12.94 10.54 12.39
C GLY A 37 -12.08 10.71 13.64
N LYS A 38 -10.76 10.95 13.53
CA LYS A 38 -9.93 11.46 14.64
C LYS A 38 -9.04 12.62 14.15
N PRO A 39 -8.78 13.63 15.01
CA PRO A 39 -7.88 14.74 14.68
C PRO A 39 -6.43 14.27 14.41
N ASP A 40 -6.05 13.09 14.91
CA ASP A 40 -4.68 12.54 14.84
C ASP A 40 -4.47 11.57 13.66
N GLY A 41 -4.95 11.95 12.48
CA GLY A 41 -4.41 11.60 11.15
C GLY A 41 -4.00 10.15 10.85
N ASN A 42 -4.72 9.53 9.90
CA ASN A 42 -4.26 8.42 9.04
C ASN A 42 -3.24 7.44 9.66
N LEU A 43 -3.73 6.45 10.44
CA LEU A 43 -2.89 5.40 11.05
C LEU A 43 -2.17 4.51 10.01
N PHE A 44 -2.54 4.64 8.74
CA PHE A 44 -1.87 4.01 7.63
C PHE A 44 -0.35 4.26 7.63
N ILE A 45 0.12 5.52 7.63
CA ILE A 45 1.57 5.83 7.59
C ILE A 45 2.31 5.28 8.82
N PRO A 46 1.87 5.53 10.07
CA PRO A 46 2.55 5.01 11.25
C PRO A 46 2.64 3.48 11.29
N LYS A 47 1.62 2.75 10.81
CA LYS A 47 1.66 1.27 10.74
C LYS A 47 2.79 0.77 9.84
N PHE A 48 2.95 1.36 8.66
CA PHE A 48 4.02 0.98 7.73
C PHE A 48 5.41 1.34 8.25
N LEU A 49 5.57 2.49 8.89
CA LEU A 49 6.84 2.88 9.51
C LEU A 49 7.22 1.94 10.67
N ALA A 50 6.25 1.61 11.54
CA ALA A 50 6.47 0.68 12.64
C ALA A 50 6.87 -0.71 12.14
N ALA A 51 6.19 -1.22 11.11
CA ALA A 51 6.52 -2.51 10.51
C ALA A 51 7.92 -2.47 9.84
N ALA A 52 8.30 -1.36 9.21
CA ALA A 52 9.60 -1.21 8.54
C ALA A 52 10.76 -1.17 9.55
N ALA A 53 10.55 -0.55 10.70
CA ALA A 53 11.51 -0.54 11.80
C ALA A 53 11.80 -1.95 12.34
N ILE A 54 10.79 -2.83 12.36
CA ILE A 54 10.95 -4.23 12.78
C ILE A 54 11.71 -5.05 11.73
N SER A 55 11.46 -4.80 10.43
CA SER A 55 12.12 -5.54 9.34
C SER A 55 13.53 -5.04 9.02
N GLY A 56 13.97 -3.90 9.56
CA GLY A 56 15.29 -3.31 9.30
C GLY A 56 15.47 -2.76 7.88
N ALA A 57 14.38 -2.63 7.11
CA ALA A 57 14.38 -2.12 5.75
C ALA A 57 13.10 -1.33 5.49
N PRO A 58 13.13 -0.28 4.65
CA PRO A 58 11.93 0.41 4.22
C PRO A 58 11.00 -0.58 3.52
N LEU A 59 9.84 -0.84 4.13
CA LEU A 59 8.84 -1.78 3.59
C LEU A 59 8.34 -1.36 2.21
N LEU A 60 8.37 -0.06 1.91
CA LEU A 60 7.78 0.49 0.71
C LEU A 60 8.49 1.76 0.26
N THR A 61 8.77 1.87 -1.05
CA THR A 61 9.26 3.12 -1.66
C THR A 61 8.16 4.17 -1.69
N GLU A 62 8.51 5.43 -1.94
CA GLU A 62 7.51 6.50 -2.10
C GLU A 62 6.51 6.18 -3.22
N LEU A 63 6.97 5.61 -4.35
CA LEU A 63 6.09 5.19 -5.44
C LEU A 63 5.21 4.00 -5.05
N GLY A 64 5.72 3.05 -4.26
CA GLY A 64 4.91 1.95 -3.76
C GLY A 64 3.80 2.43 -2.84
N PHE A 65 4.12 3.41 -1.99
CA PHE A 65 3.16 4.03 -1.11
C PHE A 65 2.10 4.84 -1.88
N ASP A 66 2.54 5.54 -2.93
CA ASP A 66 1.64 6.26 -3.83
C ASP A 66 0.67 5.33 -4.57
N LEU A 67 1.15 4.21 -5.10
CA LEU A 67 0.29 3.20 -5.71
C LEU A 67 -0.74 2.67 -4.72
N MET A 68 -0.30 2.37 -3.48
CA MET A 68 -1.18 1.83 -2.46
C MET A 68 -2.30 2.81 -2.08
N LYS A 69 -2.00 4.10 -1.93
CA LYS A 69 -3.02 5.15 -1.73
C LYS A 69 -4.05 5.16 -2.86
N LYS A 70 -3.58 5.09 -4.12
CA LYS A 70 -4.45 5.09 -5.30
C LYS A 70 -5.33 3.83 -5.40
N LEU A 71 -4.83 2.69 -4.93
CA LEU A 71 -5.58 1.43 -4.83
C LEU A 71 -6.66 1.49 -3.74
N LEU A 72 -6.34 2.11 -2.60
CA LEU A 72 -7.20 2.28 -1.43
C LEU A 72 -7.98 3.61 -1.43
N GLU A 73 -8.17 4.22 -2.60
CA GLU A 73 -9.03 5.38 -2.75
C GLU A 73 -10.50 4.99 -2.47
N TYR A 74 -11.15 5.79 -1.63
CA TYR A 74 -12.51 5.56 -1.17
C TYR A 74 -13.52 5.79 -2.30
N ASP A 75 -13.35 6.89 -3.03
CA ASP A 75 -14.19 7.21 -4.17
C ASP A 75 -13.88 6.25 -5.34
N PRO A 76 -14.81 5.34 -5.72
CA PRO A 76 -14.54 4.36 -6.75
C PRO A 76 -14.24 4.98 -8.11
N THR A 77 -14.67 6.22 -8.36
CA THR A 77 -14.42 6.93 -9.62
C THR A 77 -13.00 7.51 -9.70
N LYS A 78 -12.39 7.79 -8.55
CA LYS A 78 -11.02 8.30 -8.44
C LYS A 78 -9.99 7.18 -8.23
N ARG A 79 -10.47 5.97 -7.90
CA ARG A 79 -9.62 4.80 -7.70
C ARG A 79 -8.94 4.41 -9.00
N ILE A 80 -7.63 4.14 -8.91
CA ILE A 80 -6.82 3.76 -10.07
C ILE A 80 -7.39 2.51 -10.76
N THR A 81 -7.38 2.51 -12.09
CA THR A 81 -7.76 1.34 -12.90
C THR A 81 -6.64 0.30 -12.93
N ALA A 82 -6.96 -0.93 -13.33
CA ALA A 82 -5.93 -1.97 -13.47
C ALA A 82 -4.85 -1.59 -14.49
N GLU A 83 -5.25 -1.03 -15.63
CA GLU A 83 -4.34 -0.55 -16.67
C GLU A 83 -3.42 0.57 -16.17
N ALA A 84 -3.97 1.57 -15.48
CA ALA A 84 -3.16 2.66 -14.93
C ALA A 84 -2.23 2.18 -13.81
N ALA A 85 -2.66 1.18 -13.02
CA ALA A 85 -1.83 0.57 -11.98
C ALA A 85 -0.65 -0.20 -12.58
N LEU A 86 -0.85 -0.99 -13.64
CA LEU A 86 0.23 -1.69 -14.34
C LEU A 86 1.28 -0.73 -14.92
N ASN A 87 0.83 0.45 -15.37
CA ASN A 87 1.72 1.49 -15.89
C ASN A 87 2.33 2.39 -14.80
N HIS A 88 2.08 2.11 -13.52
CA HIS A 88 2.55 2.94 -12.41
C HIS A 88 4.07 2.88 -12.26
N GLY A 89 4.69 4.01 -11.90
CA GLY A 89 6.16 4.12 -11.76
C GLY A 89 6.79 3.14 -10.76
N TRP A 90 6.02 2.67 -9.77
CA TRP A 90 6.48 1.66 -8.81
C TRP A 90 6.93 0.36 -9.48
N PHE A 91 6.25 -0.09 -10.54
CA PHE A 91 6.65 -1.30 -11.27
C PHE A 91 7.91 -1.07 -12.13
N LYS A 92 8.22 0.18 -12.47
CA LYS A 92 9.45 0.54 -13.22
C LYS A 92 10.67 0.66 -12.31
N GLU A 93 10.49 1.03 -11.03
CA GLU A 93 11.55 0.97 -10.02
C GLU A 93 12.05 -0.47 -9.81
N LEU A 94 11.15 -1.45 -9.87
CA LEU A 94 11.51 -2.88 -9.77
C LEU A 94 12.44 -3.28 -10.92
N ASP A 95 12.11 -2.88 -12.15
CA ASP A 95 12.94 -3.19 -13.32
C ASP A 95 14.34 -2.58 -13.19
N ALA A 96 14.44 -1.32 -12.72
CA ALA A 96 15.72 -0.64 -12.53
C ALA A 96 16.57 -1.24 -11.38
N SER A 97 15.94 -1.63 -10.27
CA SER A 97 16.63 -2.25 -9.12
C SER A 97 17.06 -3.70 -9.38
N SER A 98 16.36 -4.40 -10.28
CA SER A 98 16.77 -5.72 -10.81
C SER A 98 17.85 -5.64 -11.91
N GLY A 99 18.19 -4.42 -12.37
CA GLY A 99 19.17 -4.13 -13.41
C GLY A 99 20.65 -4.30 -13.05
N LEU A 100 20.99 -4.73 -11.84
CA LEU A 100 22.36 -5.15 -11.48
C LEU A 100 22.67 -6.62 -11.82
N ALA A 101 21.78 -7.32 -12.52
CA ALA A 101 21.98 -8.71 -12.97
C ALA A 101 21.99 -8.90 -14.50
N GLN A 102 22.09 -7.84 -15.31
CA GLN A 102 22.50 -7.99 -16.71
C GLN A 102 23.92 -7.48 -16.86
N GLY A 103 24.83 -8.45 -16.84
CA GLY A 103 26.25 -8.26 -17.06
C GLY A 103 26.52 -7.56 -18.39
N ASN A 104 27.59 -6.77 -18.35
CA ASN A 104 28.39 -6.35 -19.48
C ASN A 104 28.42 -7.44 -20.58
N SER A 105 27.88 -7.11 -21.76
CA SER A 105 28.14 -7.72 -23.06
C SER A 105 27.53 -6.75 -24.07
N THR A 106 28.22 -6.05 -24.96
CA THR A 106 29.59 -6.11 -25.50
C THR A 106 29.93 -4.69 -25.97
#